data_AF-A0A9D2WM96-F1
#
_entry.id   AF-A0A9D2WM96-F1
#
_cell.length_a   1.000
_cell.length_b   1.000
_cell.length_c   1.000
_cell.angle_alpha   90.00
_cell.angle_beta   90.00
_cell.angle_gamma   90.00
#
_symmetry.space_group_name_H-M   'P 1'
#
loop_
_entity.id
_entity.type
_entity.pdbx_description
1 polymer ?
#
loop_
_entity_poly.entity_id
_entity_poly.type
_entity_poly.pdbx_seq_one_letter_code
_entity_poly.pdbx_strand_id
1 'polypeptide(L)'
;MSKKQSNLEKLRLTVQLATFLLVCLSFVLYRLYINGLINFKLFSMHSLIPFGGLNMMYDWVTDKSYVLNYTAPAFLLAAAIIVLALLGTRFFCGWLCPFGALNDYTSQAGHKILGKNYELPPGIDARLRYFKYFVLFFILVSKILLESCILTGFDPWVAFANLPGLPGTYKEIPFAFLVLLLVIIGAFFIMRFFCRYLCPLGALQGILVGTGLVQLKRSGTITCHNCRSCSLNCPVNIKPSDREVVDSAECIHCLRCVGGSCSMGLPSYELTFVKKPLKTYPYVLGAFTIFWSIFVGIGFIGALGVTDSAGAVIMPRNIYHDGTYYGTGVGFAPGLKVQVEVADGRIKKIDVVEHYETSGYYEEAFIKISDGIIKSQSTEVDAISGATYTCIGLVEAVDNALEKAKP
;
A
#
# COMPACT_ATOMS: atom_id res chain seq x y z
N MET A 1 4.82 34.71 5.46
CA MET A 1 5.41 33.56 4.75
C MET A 1 6.09 34.04 3.46
N SER A 2 7.30 33.59 3.15
CA SER A 2 8.00 33.98 1.91
C SER A 2 7.33 33.39 0.65
N LYS A 3 7.38 34.09 -0.50
CA LYS A 3 6.77 33.64 -1.78
C LYS A 3 7.28 32.25 -2.22
N LYS A 4 8.58 31.98 -2.04
CA LYS A 4 9.21 30.68 -2.36
C LYS A 4 8.73 29.54 -1.46
N GLN A 5 8.41 29.85 -0.20
CA GLN A 5 7.87 28.91 0.77
C GLN A 5 6.40 28.59 0.50
N SER A 6 5.59 29.61 0.18
CA SER A 6 4.20 29.40 -0.26
C SER A 6 4.16 28.44 -1.46
N ASN A 7 5.11 28.56 -2.38
CA ASN A 7 5.19 27.70 -3.56
C ASN A 7 5.56 26.24 -3.22
N LEU A 8 6.48 25.99 -2.27
CA LEU A 8 6.84 24.62 -1.88
C LEU A 8 5.70 23.89 -1.17
N GLU A 9 5.01 24.59 -0.26
CA GLU A 9 3.85 23.99 0.43
C GLU A 9 2.70 23.76 -0.53
N LYS A 10 2.41 24.72 -1.42
CA LYS A 10 1.44 24.52 -2.51
C LYS A 10 1.81 23.33 -3.38
N LEU A 11 3.07 23.21 -3.79
CA LEU A 11 3.55 22.07 -4.58
C LEU A 11 3.30 20.73 -3.85
N ARG A 12 3.66 20.65 -2.56
CA ARG A 12 3.42 19.44 -1.75
C ARG A 12 1.93 19.09 -1.69
N LEU A 13 1.07 20.06 -1.39
CA LEU A 13 -0.37 19.83 -1.30
C LEU A 13 -0.97 19.45 -2.65
N THR A 14 -0.52 20.07 -3.75
CA THR A 14 -0.94 19.71 -5.11
C THR A 14 -0.55 18.29 -5.46
N VAL A 15 0.68 17.87 -5.13
CA VAL A 15 1.13 16.48 -5.33
C VAL A 15 0.26 15.53 -4.51
N GLN A 16 0.08 15.78 -3.21
CA GLN A 16 -0.72 14.93 -2.34
C GLN A 16 -2.15 14.77 -2.86
N LEU A 17 -2.77 15.87 -3.32
CA LEU A 17 -4.10 15.84 -3.92
C LEU A 17 -4.12 15.04 -5.22
N ALA A 18 -3.16 15.30 -6.12
CA ALA A 18 -3.08 14.61 -7.39
C ALA A 18 -2.91 13.10 -7.21
N THR A 19 -2.01 12.67 -6.31
CA THR A 19 -1.82 11.25 -6.00
C THR A 19 -3.07 10.64 -5.35
N PHE A 20 -3.71 11.35 -4.42
CA PHE A 20 -4.96 10.90 -3.81
C PHE A 20 -6.07 10.69 -4.84
N LEU A 21 -6.30 11.67 -5.71
CA LEU A 21 -7.32 11.59 -6.78
C LEU A 21 -7.01 10.48 -7.79
N LEU A 22 -5.74 10.32 -8.16
CA LEU A 22 -5.31 9.23 -9.05
C LEU A 22 -5.58 7.85 -8.45
N VAL A 23 -5.30 7.67 -7.16
CA VAL A 23 -5.55 6.39 -6.46
C VAL A 23 -7.04 6.12 -6.34
N CYS A 24 -7.85 7.13 -5.95
CA CYS A 24 -9.31 7.00 -5.91
C CYS A 24 -9.89 6.66 -7.29
N LEU A 25 -9.44 7.35 -8.34
CA LEU A 25 -9.82 7.03 -9.73
C LEU A 25 -9.44 5.59 -10.09
N SER A 26 -8.24 5.14 -9.71
CA SER A 26 -7.79 3.76 -9.97
C SER A 26 -8.70 2.73 -9.30
N PHE A 27 -9.13 2.98 -8.06
CA PHE A 27 -10.06 2.08 -7.35
C PHE A 27 -11.45 2.05 -7.97
N VAL A 28 -11.97 3.21 -8.41
CA VAL A 28 -13.24 3.28 -9.14
C VAL A 28 -13.15 2.50 -10.45
N LEU A 29 -12.13 2.76 -11.27
CA LEU A 29 -11.93 2.05 -12.54
C LEU A 29 -11.75 0.54 -12.32
N TYR A 30 -11.01 0.13 -11.29
CA TYR A 30 -10.87 -1.29 -10.96
C TYR A 30 -12.20 -1.93 -10.59
N ARG A 31 -13.07 -1.25 -9.82
CA ARG A 31 -14.43 -1.74 -9.53
C ARG A 31 -15.31 -1.84 -10.78
N LEU A 32 -15.20 -0.89 -11.71
CA LEU A 32 -15.91 -0.99 -12.99
C LEU A 32 -15.40 -2.18 -13.83
N TYR A 33 -14.09 -2.45 -13.79
CA TYR A 33 -13.46 -3.55 -14.52
C TYR A 33 -13.94 -4.92 -14.03
N ILE A 34 -13.88 -5.18 -12.71
CA ILE A 34 -14.30 -6.47 -12.16
C ILE A 34 -15.82 -6.72 -12.29
N ASN A 35 -16.62 -5.66 -12.38
CA ASN A 35 -18.07 -5.76 -12.62
C ASN A 35 -18.42 -5.90 -14.11
N GLY A 36 -17.41 -6.02 -14.99
CA GLY A 36 -17.60 -6.19 -16.43
C GLY A 36 -18.10 -4.95 -17.16
N LEU A 37 -18.07 -3.76 -16.54
CA LEU A 37 -18.55 -2.51 -17.15
C LEU A 37 -17.50 -1.88 -18.08
N ILE A 38 -16.21 -2.17 -17.84
CA ILE A 38 -15.10 -1.74 -18.70
C ILE A 38 -14.09 -2.87 -18.88
N ASN A 39 -13.37 -2.87 -20.00
CA ASN A 39 -12.37 -3.90 -20.33
C ASN A 39 -10.92 -3.47 -20.02
N PHE A 40 -10.73 -2.33 -19.38
CA PHE A 40 -9.41 -1.81 -19.02
C PHE A 40 -9.35 -1.41 -17.55
N LYS A 41 -8.15 -1.38 -17.00
CA LYS A 41 -7.86 -0.87 -15.66
C LYS A 41 -6.53 -0.11 -15.68
N LEU A 42 -6.38 0.85 -14.77
CA LEU A 42 -5.11 1.58 -14.61
C LEU A 42 -4.12 0.77 -13.75
N PHE A 43 -4.54 0.43 -12.54
CA PHE A 43 -3.83 -0.43 -11.59
C PHE A 43 -4.83 -1.35 -10.91
N SER A 44 -4.40 -2.55 -10.50
CA SER A 44 -5.19 -3.36 -9.56
C SER A 44 -5.22 -2.71 -8.18
N MET A 45 -6.25 -2.98 -7.37
CA MET A 45 -6.32 -2.45 -6.00
C MET A 45 -5.07 -2.78 -5.19
N HIS A 46 -4.63 -4.04 -5.22
CA HIS A 46 -3.45 -4.51 -4.50
C HIS A 46 -2.15 -3.78 -4.89
N SER A 47 -2.03 -3.38 -6.17
CA SER A 47 -0.87 -2.66 -6.70
C SER A 47 -0.63 -1.31 -6.04
N LEU A 48 -1.65 -0.71 -5.44
CA LEU A 48 -1.61 0.62 -4.83
C LEU A 48 -1.59 0.60 -3.31
N ILE A 49 -1.58 -0.59 -2.70
CA ILE A 49 -1.53 -0.77 -1.25
C ILE A 49 -0.09 -1.12 -0.85
N PRO A 50 0.64 -0.24 -0.13
CA PRO A 50 2.03 -0.50 0.26
C PRO A 50 2.23 -1.81 1.05
N PHE A 51 1.23 -2.24 1.81
CA PHE A 51 1.27 -3.48 2.58
C PHE A 51 1.24 -4.73 1.71
N GLY A 52 0.65 -4.64 0.52
CA GLY A 52 0.60 -5.75 -0.43
C GLY A 52 2.00 -6.23 -0.83
N GLY A 53 2.87 -5.29 -1.21
CA GLY A 53 4.25 -5.62 -1.56
C GLY A 53 5.09 -6.11 -0.39
N LEU A 54 4.83 -5.61 0.83
CA LEU A 54 5.52 -6.10 2.03
C LEU A 54 5.15 -7.56 2.35
N ASN A 55 3.89 -7.94 2.16
CA ASN A 55 3.48 -9.34 2.27
C ASN A 55 4.18 -10.21 1.22
N MET A 56 4.25 -9.77 -0.04
CA MET A 56 4.97 -10.50 -1.09
C MET A 56 6.47 -10.67 -0.77
N MET A 57 7.11 -9.65 -0.20
CA MET A 57 8.50 -9.74 0.26
C MET A 57 8.67 -10.73 1.41
N TYR A 58 7.73 -10.74 2.36
CA TYR A 58 7.73 -11.70 3.47
C TYR A 58 7.53 -13.13 2.95
N ASP A 59 6.53 -13.35 2.09
CA ASP A 59 6.23 -14.66 1.51
C ASP A 59 7.45 -15.18 0.72
N TRP A 60 8.12 -14.34 -0.07
CA TRP A 60 9.37 -14.71 -0.76
C TRP A 60 10.52 -15.12 0.17
N VAL A 61 10.63 -14.51 1.35
CA VAL A 61 11.70 -14.81 2.31
C VAL A 61 11.38 -16.06 3.13
N THR A 62 10.10 -16.32 3.39
CA THR A 62 9.66 -17.35 4.34
C THR A 62 9.17 -18.63 3.69
N ASP A 63 8.57 -18.54 2.51
CA ASP A 63 8.06 -19.67 1.74
C ASP A 63 9.01 -20.00 0.58
N LYS A 64 9.67 -21.17 0.67
CA LYS A 64 10.60 -21.65 -0.36
C LYS A 64 9.92 -22.01 -1.68
N SER A 65 8.60 -22.21 -1.68
CA SER A 65 7.81 -22.50 -2.87
C SER A 65 7.32 -21.22 -3.58
N TYR A 66 7.44 -20.05 -2.93
CA TYR A 66 6.95 -18.80 -3.46
C TYR A 66 7.84 -18.28 -4.61
N VAL A 67 7.27 -18.25 -5.82
CA VAL A 67 7.92 -17.61 -6.97
C VAL A 67 7.64 -16.12 -6.94
N LEU A 68 8.66 -15.34 -6.56
CA LEU A 68 8.54 -13.89 -6.52
C LEU A 68 8.39 -13.30 -7.92
N ASN A 69 7.21 -12.75 -8.19
CA ASN A 69 7.02 -11.86 -9.31
C ASN A 69 7.56 -10.46 -8.95
N TYR A 70 8.86 -10.25 -9.20
CA TYR A 70 9.54 -8.99 -8.88
C TYR A 70 9.10 -7.81 -9.77
N THR A 71 8.39 -8.06 -10.87
CA THR A 71 7.80 -7.02 -11.72
C THR A 71 6.39 -6.65 -11.26
N ALA A 72 5.83 -7.35 -10.27
CA ALA A 72 4.53 -7.05 -9.70
C ALA A 72 4.51 -5.62 -9.13
N PRO A 73 3.53 -4.78 -9.52
CA PRO A 73 3.48 -3.38 -9.07
C PRO A 73 3.46 -3.20 -7.55
N ALA A 74 2.82 -4.12 -6.81
CA ALA A 74 2.79 -4.07 -5.35
C ALA A 74 4.20 -4.24 -4.75
N PHE A 75 5.00 -5.18 -5.27
CA PHE A 75 6.39 -5.38 -4.86
C PHE A 75 7.23 -4.13 -5.19
N LEU A 76 7.11 -3.61 -6.41
CA LEU A 76 7.84 -2.40 -6.84
C LEU A 76 7.47 -1.18 -5.99
N LEU A 77 6.20 -1.05 -5.57
CA LEU A 77 5.76 -0.01 -4.64
C LEU A 77 6.47 -0.15 -3.29
N ALA A 78 6.47 -1.33 -2.70
CA ALA A 78 7.15 -1.58 -1.43
C ALA A 78 8.67 -1.34 -1.54
N ALA A 79 9.30 -1.82 -2.61
CA ALA A 79 10.71 -1.61 -2.90
C ALA A 79 11.05 -0.12 -3.00
N ALA A 80 10.26 0.67 -3.74
CA ALA A 80 10.45 2.12 -3.86
C ALA A 80 10.38 2.82 -2.49
N ILE A 81 9.43 2.42 -1.65
CA ILE A 81 9.23 2.97 -0.30
C ILE A 81 10.40 2.61 0.63
N ILE A 82 10.91 1.38 0.55
CA ILE A 82 12.07 0.90 1.31
C ILE A 82 13.35 1.61 0.88
N VAL A 83 13.61 1.73 -0.43
CA VAL A 83 14.80 2.42 -0.96
C VAL A 83 14.83 3.86 -0.48
N LEU A 84 13.72 4.59 -0.55
CA LEU A 84 13.65 5.95 0.00
C LEU A 84 13.94 5.97 1.51
N ALA A 85 13.37 5.02 2.27
CA ALA A 85 13.62 4.92 3.70
C ALA A 85 15.11 4.70 4.01
N LEU A 86 15.78 3.79 3.29
CA LEU A 86 17.22 3.53 3.40
C LEU A 86 18.09 4.74 3.02
N LEU A 87 17.61 5.59 2.11
CA LEU A 87 18.23 6.89 1.81
C LEU A 87 18.05 7.93 2.94
N GLY A 88 17.49 7.53 4.08
CA GLY A 88 17.23 8.39 5.23
C GLY A 88 15.98 9.26 5.05
N THR A 89 15.10 8.95 4.10
CA THR A 89 13.97 9.82 3.76
C THR A 89 12.63 9.09 3.76
N ARG A 90 11.67 9.62 4.52
CA ARG A 90 10.27 9.18 4.53
C ARG A 90 9.40 9.98 3.55
N PHE A 91 9.97 10.31 2.39
CA PHE A 91 9.37 11.15 1.37
C PHE A 91 7.97 10.67 0.95
N PHE A 92 7.79 9.35 0.77
CA PHE A 92 6.49 8.76 0.42
C PHE A 92 5.38 9.19 1.40
N CYS A 93 5.57 9.06 2.71
CA CYS A 93 4.58 9.47 3.71
C CYS A 93 4.27 10.98 3.69
N GLY A 94 5.25 11.81 3.34
CA GLY A 94 5.13 13.27 3.31
C GLY A 94 4.48 13.83 2.05
N TRP A 95 4.66 13.16 0.90
CA TRP A 95 4.35 13.71 -0.43
C TRP A 95 3.41 12.85 -1.27
N LEU A 96 3.50 11.52 -1.19
CA LEU A 96 2.84 10.61 -2.14
C LEU A 96 1.74 9.74 -1.52
N CYS A 97 1.80 9.49 -0.21
CA CYS A 97 0.90 8.54 0.44
C CYS A 97 -0.56 9.07 0.42
N PRO A 98 -1.51 8.40 -0.29
CA PRO A 98 -2.90 8.84 -0.36
C PRO A 98 -3.60 8.78 1.00
N PHE A 99 -3.28 7.80 1.85
CA PHE A 99 -3.81 7.72 3.21
C PHE A 99 -3.25 8.81 4.13
N GLY A 100 -2.00 9.24 3.88
CA GLY A 100 -1.42 10.42 4.53
C GLY A 100 -2.10 11.71 4.09
N ALA A 101 -2.45 11.82 2.79
CA ALA A 101 -3.23 12.93 2.26
C ALA A 101 -4.64 12.96 2.88
N LEU A 102 -5.33 11.81 2.94
CA LEU A 102 -6.62 11.66 3.63
C LEU A 102 -6.56 12.25 5.05
N ASN A 103 -5.59 11.82 5.85
CA ASN A 103 -5.42 12.33 7.21
C ASN A 103 -5.10 13.84 7.27
N ASP A 104 -4.25 14.35 6.37
CA ASP A 104 -3.91 15.77 6.30
C ASP A 104 -5.14 16.63 5.94
N TYR A 105 -5.98 16.19 5.01
CA TYR A 105 -7.21 16.90 4.62
C TYR A 105 -8.30 16.78 5.69
N THR A 106 -8.48 15.62 6.32
CA THR A 106 -9.42 15.45 7.43
C THR A 106 -9.07 16.36 8.60
N SER A 107 -7.80 16.46 8.98
CA SER A 107 -7.39 17.35 10.06
C SER A 107 -7.48 18.83 9.67
N GLN A 108 -7.25 19.20 8.41
CA GLN A 108 -7.48 20.57 7.93
C GLN A 108 -8.96 20.95 8.00
N ALA A 109 -9.86 20.03 7.64
CA ALA A 109 -11.30 20.24 7.80
C ALA A 109 -11.66 20.40 9.30
N GLY A 110 -11.11 19.54 10.16
CA GLY A 110 -11.29 19.65 11.62
C GLY A 110 -10.82 20.99 12.18
N HIS A 111 -9.63 21.46 11.79
CA HIS A 111 -9.12 22.77 12.18
C HIS A 111 -10.02 23.91 11.69
N LYS A 112 -10.54 23.83 10.46
CA LYS A 112 -11.46 24.85 9.90
C LYS A 112 -12.77 24.92 10.67
N ILE A 113 -13.26 23.78 11.19
CA ILE A 113 -14.52 23.68 11.93
C ILE A 113 -14.33 24.05 13.42
N LEU A 114 -13.28 23.55 14.07
CA LEU A 114 -13.06 23.70 15.52
C LEU A 114 -12.15 24.88 15.88
N GLY A 115 -11.48 25.50 14.90
CA GLY A 115 -10.54 26.60 15.10
C GLY A 115 -9.20 26.20 15.73
N LYS A 116 -8.98 24.93 16.04
CA LYS A 116 -7.72 24.41 16.61
C LYS A 116 -7.52 22.92 16.31
N ASN A 117 -6.26 22.50 16.28
CA ASN A 117 -5.88 21.08 16.34
C ASN A 117 -5.60 20.71 17.80
N TYR A 118 -5.93 19.48 18.20
CA TYR A 118 -5.63 18.99 19.54
C TYR A 118 -4.23 18.37 19.58
N GLU A 119 -3.45 18.80 20.56
CA GLU A 119 -2.17 18.18 20.90
C GLU A 119 -2.34 17.33 22.16
N LEU A 120 -1.92 16.06 22.07
CA LEU A 120 -1.91 15.18 23.22
C LEU A 120 -0.76 15.54 24.18
N PRO A 121 -0.93 15.31 25.50
CA PRO A 121 0.16 15.47 26.47
C PRO A 121 1.40 14.66 26.04
N PRO A 122 2.63 15.19 26.20
CA PRO A 122 3.84 14.58 25.66
C PRO A 122 4.06 13.12 26.06
N GLY A 123 3.72 12.75 27.30
CA GLY A 123 3.84 11.37 27.78
C GLY A 123 2.88 10.40 27.10
N ILE A 124 1.65 10.83 26.82
CA ILE A 124 0.64 10.01 26.12
C ILE A 124 0.99 9.92 24.64
N ASP A 125 1.35 11.05 24.01
CA ASP A 125 1.79 11.11 22.62
C ASP A 125 2.96 10.15 22.37
N ALA A 126 3.98 10.17 23.23
CA ALA A 126 5.13 9.28 23.11
C ALA A 126 4.73 7.81 23.20
N ARG A 127 3.91 7.42 24.19
CA ARG A 127 3.46 6.02 24.35
C ARG A 127 2.62 5.54 23.17
N LEU A 128 1.68 6.35 22.71
CA LEU A 128 0.83 5.99 21.56
C LEU A 128 1.65 5.89 20.26
N ARG A 129 2.75 6.66 20.11
CA ARG A 129 3.65 6.49 18.96
C ARG A 129 4.38 5.16 18.96
N TYR A 130 4.62 4.55 20.13
CA TYR A 130 5.20 3.21 20.18
C TYR A 130 4.18 2.12 19.81
N PHE A 131 2.88 2.40 19.90
CA PHE A 131 1.83 1.42 19.62
C PHE A 131 1.85 0.91 18.17
N LYS A 132 2.20 1.73 17.17
CA LYS A 132 2.36 1.25 15.79
C LYS A 132 3.46 0.18 15.62
N TYR A 133 4.47 0.17 16.51
CA TYR A 133 5.49 -0.88 16.51
C TYR A 133 4.95 -2.17 17.11
N PHE A 134 4.04 -2.06 18.09
CA PHE A 134 3.26 -3.20 18.55
C PHE A 134 2.35 -3.75 17.45
N VAL A 135 1.67 -2.88 16.67
CA VAL A 135 0.88 -3.30 15.50
C VAL A 135 1.77 -4.03 14.49
N LEU A 136 2.93 -3.48 14.15
CA LEU A 136 3.88 -4.12 13.24
C LEU A 136 4.35 -5.49 13.77
N PHE A 137 4.74 -5.57 15.04
CA PHE A 137 5.15 -6.80 15.69
C PHE A 137 4.02 -7.85 15.65
N PHE A 138 2.80 -7.46 15.97
CA PHE A 138 1.65 -8.36 15.97
C PHE A 138 1.31 -8.87 14.56
N ILE A 139 1.42 -8.04 13.51
CA ILE A 139 1.27 -8.48 12.12
C ILE A 139 2.30 -9.56 11.78
N LEU A 140 3.57 -9.33 12.11
CA LEU A 140 4.66 -10.27 11.81
C LEU A 140 4.50 -11.59 12.57
N VAL A 141 4.19 -11.54 13.86
CA VAL A 141 4.00 -12.73 14.69
C VAL A 141 2.76 -13.53 14.29
N SER A 142 1.64 -12.86 14.01
CA SER A 142 0.42 -13.54 13.57
C SER A 142 0.65 -14.31 12.27
N LYS A 143 1.37 -13.71 11.32
CA LYS A 143 1.77 -14.36 10.06
C LYS A 143 2.62 -15.61 10.29
N ILE A 144 3.58 -15.58 11.22
CA ILE A 144 4.44 -16.73 11.53
C ILE A 144 3.66 -17.85 12.23
N LEU A 145 2.76 -17.51 13.15
CA LEU A 145 2.08 -18.50 13.99
C LEU A 145 0.83 -19.12 13.37
N LEU A 146 0.13 -18.39 12.50
CA LEU A 146 -1.22 -18.77 12.03
C LEU A 146 -1.31 -18.92 10.51
N GLU A 147 -0.20 -18.76 9.79
CA GLU A 147 -0.09 -18.75 8.30
C GLU A 147 -1.06 -17.76 7.60
N SER A 148 -1.77 -16.96 8.38
CA SER A 148 -2.82 -16.04 7.98
C SER A 148 -2.65 -14.74 8.75
N CYS A 149 -3.14 -13.64 8.19
CA CYS A 149 -3.07 -12.34 8.84
C CYS A 149 -4.46 -11.98 9.40
N ILE A 150 -4.68 -12.18 10.70
CA ILE A 150 -5.93 -11.79 11.40
C ILE A 150 -6.30 -10.32 11.12
N LEU A 151 -5.28 -9.47 10.95
CA LEU A 151 -5.46 -8.03 10.76
C LEU A 151 -5.92 -7.63 9.35
N THR A 152 -6.00 -8.52 8.36
CA THR A 152 -6.54 -8.15 7.03
C THR A 152 -7.98 -7.66 7.12
N GLY A 153 -8.81 -8.29 7.96
CA GLY A 153 -10.17 -7.86 8.25
C GLY A 153 -10.28 -6.54 9.02
N PHE A 154 -9.17 -6.01 9.54
CA PHE A 154 -9.08 -4.75 10.28
C PHE A 154 -8.28 -3.67 9.55
N ASP A 155 -7.78 -3.94 8.35
CA ASP A 155 -6.93 -3.00 7.62
C ASP A 155 -7.75 -1.82 7.05
N PRO A 156 -7.56 -0.59 7.56
CA PRO A 156 -8.29 0.56 7.05
C PRO A 156 -7.91 0.91 5.60
N TRP A 157 -6.77 0.44 5.07
CA TRP A 157 -6.45 0.57 3.65
C TRP A 157 -7.35 -0.27 2.75
N VAL A 158 -7.69 -1.48 3.20
CA VAL A 158 -8.62 -2.36 2.47
C VAL A 158 -9.99 -1.71 2.44
N ALA A 159 -10.48 -1.18 3.57
CA ALA A 159 -11.73 -0.41 3.58
C ALA A 159 -11.67 0.83 2.68
N PHE A 160 -10.56 1.57 2.71
CA PHE A 160 -10.36 2.75 1.86
C PHE A 160 -10.40 2.40 0.36
N ALA A 161 -9.75 1.32 -0.05
CA ALA A 161 -9.78 0.83 -1.43
C ALA A 161 -11.18 0.36 -1.88
N ASN A 162 -11.99 -0.10 -0.92
CA ASN A 162 -13.32 -0.66 -1.14
C ASN A 162 -14.48 0.33 -0.99
N LEU A 163 -14.19 1.61 -0.71
CA LEU A 163 -15.18 2.68 -0.66
C LEU A 163 -16.07 2.78 -1.93
N PRO A 164 -15.54 2.64 -3.16
CA PRO A 164 -16.38 2.69 -4.36
C PRO A 164 -17.38 1.52 -4.49
N GLY A 165 -17.22 0.44 -3.71
CA GLY A 165 -18.13 -0.71 -3.70
C GLY A 165 -19.28 -0.59 -2.69
N LEU A 166 -19.41 0.54 -1.99
CA LEU A 166 -20.54 0.77 -1.09
C LEU A 166 -21.85 0.90 -1.88
N PRO A 167 -22.98 0.40 -1.31
CA PRO A 167 -23.12 -0.18 0.03
C PRO A 167 -22.93 -1.70 0.11
N GLY A 168 -22.46 -2.41 -0.93
CA GLY A 168 -22.32 -3.87 -0.86
C GLY A 168 -21.19 -4.33 0.07
N THR A 169 -20.02 -3.71 -0.10
CA THR A 169 -18.75 -4.16 0.50
C THR A 169 -18.65 -4.02 2.01
N TYR A 170 -19.45 -3.15 2.66
CA TYR A 170 -19.36 -2.99 4.12
C TYR A 170 -19.82 -4.24 4.89
N LYS A 171 -20.67 -5.07 4.27
CA LYS A 171 -21.17 -6.30 4.90
C LYS A 171 -20.10 -7.38 4.97
N GLU A 172 -19.18 -7.38 4.02
CA GLU A 172 -18.11 -8.38 3.90
C GLU A 172 -16.91 -8.06 4.80
N ILE A 173 -16.57 -6.77 4.94
CA ILE A 173 -15.41 -6.30 5.75
C ILE A 173 -15.80 -5.21 6.76
N PRO A 174 -16.80 -5.45 7.66
CA PRO A 174 -17.35 -4.41 8.53
C PRO A 174 -16.32 -3.85 9.52
N PHE A 175 -15.42 -4.70 10.02
CA PHE A 175 -14.38 -4.28 10.97
C PHE A 175 -13.34 -3.34 10.33
N ALA A 176 -12.95 -3.56 9.08
CA ALA A 176 -12.06 -2.66 8.35
C ALA A 176 -12.68 -1.27 8.18
N PHE A 177 -13.99 -1.20 7.85
CA PHE A 177 -14.72 0.06 7.77
C PHE A 177 -14.88 0.75 9.12
N LEU A 178 -15.09 -0.01 10.20
CA LEU A 178 -15.11 0.51 11.56
C LEU A 178 -13.77 1.14 11.94
N VAL A 179 -12.65 0.44 11.68
CA VAL A 179 -11.30 0.96 11.94
C VAL A 179 -11.03 2.21 11.09
N LEU A 180 -11.41 2.21 9.82
CA LEU A 180 -11.30 3.39 8.96
C LEU A 180 -12.09 4.59 9.50
N LEU A 181 -13.32 4.36 9.97
CA LEU A 181 -14.15 5.40 10.59
C LEU A 181 -13.47 5.98 11.84
N LEU A 182 -12.98 5.12 12.74
CA LEU A 182 -12.26 5.56 13.94
C LEU A 182 -10.98 6.33 13.60
N VAL A 183 -10.27 5.92 12.55
CA VAL A 183 -9.10 6.63 12.03
C VAL A 183 -9.48 8.01 11.51
N ILE A 184 -10.57 8.15 10.75
CA ILE A 184 -11.05 9.44 10.24
C ILE A 184 -11.46 10.36 11.40
N ILE A 185 -12.18 9.83 12.39
CA ILE A 185 -12.54 10.58 13.61
C ILE A 185 -11.27 11.03 14.34
N GLY A 186 -10.30 10.14 14.56
CA GLY A 186 -9.02 10.49 15.19
C GLY A 186 -8.23 11.54 14.40
N ALA A 187 -8.19 11.42 13.08
CA ALA A 187 -7.52 12.35 12.17
C ALA A 187 -8.19 13.73 12.15
N PHE A 188 -9.49 13.81 12.44
CA PHE A 188 -10.21 15.08 12.53
C PHE A 188 -9.70 15.95 13.69
N PHE A 189 -9.38 15.33 14.85
CA PHE A 189 -8.90 16.04 16.03
C PHE A 189 -7.38 16.13 16.10
N ILE A 190 -6.68 15.09 15.65
CA ILE A 190 -5.23 14.96 15.79
C ILE A 190 -4.62 14.80 14.40
N MET A 191 -3.78 15.78 14.02
CA MET A 191 -3.00 15.75 12.77
C MET A 191 -2.28 14.41 12.61
N ARG A 192 -2.53 13.74 11.48
CA ARG A 192 -1.92 12.46 11.10
C ARG A 192 -2.06 11.36 12.16
N PHE A 193 -3.21 11.26 12.79
CA PHE A 193 -3.54 10.26 13.82
C PHE A 193 -3.08 8.84 13.45
N PHE A 194 -3.49 8.33 12.29
CA PHE A 194 -3.10 6.97 11.87
C PHE A 194 -1.59 6.83 11.68
N CYS A 195 -0.96 7.77 10.98
CA CYS A 195 0.48 7.71 10.71
C CYS A 195 1.33 7.77 11.99
N ARG A 196 0.83 8.46 13.03
CA ARG A 196 1.53 8.60 14.32
C ARG A 196 1.39 7.36 15.20
N TYR A 197 0.20 6.75 15.25
CA TYR A 197 -0.10 5.78 16.30
C TYR A 197 -0.40 4.37 15.82
N LEU A 198 -0.83 4.19 14.57
CA LEU A 198 -1.36 2.90 14.09
C LEU A 198 -0.62 2.35 12.86
N CYS A 199 0.00 3.19 12.04
CA CYS A 199 0.53 2.81 10.74
C CYS A 199 1.77 1.89 10.82
N PRO A 200 1.67 0.60 10.45
CA PRO A 200 2.81 -0.33 10.52
C PRO A 200 3.89 -0.01 9.48
N LEU A 201 3.51 0.50 8.30
CA LEU A 201 4.46 0.99 7.29
C LEU A 201 5.31 2.14 7.87
N GLY A 202 4.68 3.01 8.65
CA GLY A 202 5.38 4.11 9.30
C GLY A 202 6.30 3.67 10.43
N ALA A 203 6.00 2.54 11.08
CA ALA A 203 6.88 1.90 12.05
C ALA A 203 8.11 1.29 11.35
N LEU A 204 7.87 0.52 10.27
CA LEU A 204 8.91 -0.10 9.45
C LEU A 204 9.89 0.94 8.89
N GLN A 205 9.39 2.00 8.25
CA GLN A 205 10.25 3.07 7.75
C GLN A 205 10.98 3.80 8.88
N GLY A 206 10.37 3.94 10.06
CA GLY A 206 11.03 4.53 11.22
C GLY A 206 12.25 3.73 11.68
N ILE A 207 12.22 2.40 11.53
CA ILE A 207 13.36 1.50 11.79
C ILE A 207 14.42 1.67 10.69
N LEU A 208 13.98 1.69 9.42
CA LEU A 208 14.88 1.71 8.26
C LEU A 208 15.62 3.04 8.04
N VAL A 209 15.04 4.17 8.46
CA VAL A 209 15.58 5.51 8.22
C VAL A 209 16.86 5.81 9.01
N GLY A 210 17.26 4.94 9.94
CA GLY A 210 18.46 5.02 10.79
C GLY A 210 19.49 6.08 10.39
N THR A 211 19.40 7.26 11.03
CA THR A 211 20.24 8.49 10.97
C THR A 211 20.97 8.95 9.68
N GLY A 212 20.92 8.28 8.52
CA GLY A 212 22.17 8.09 7.74
C GLY A 212 22.57 9.03 6.59
N LEU A 213 21.71 9.36 5.63
CA LEU A 213 22.16 10.00 4.37
C LEU A 213 21.55 11.39 4.15
N VAL A 214 20.22 11.46 4.09
CA VAL A 214 19.50 12.73 4.06
C VAL A 214 19.13 13.14 5.47
N GLN A 215 19.53 14.34 5.87
CA GLN A 215 19.19 14.91 7.18
C GLN A 215 18.65 16.33 7.04
N LEU A 216 17.88 16.74 8.05
CA LEU A 216 17.46 18.13 8.23
C LEU A 216 18.28 18.73 9.37
N LYS A 217 19.15 19.69 9.04
CA LYS A 217 20.00 20.39 10.00
C LYS A 217 19.57 21.85 10.12
N ARG A 218 19.66 22.41 11.32
CA ARG A 218 19.37 23.82 11.57
C ARG A 218 20.30 24.68 10.71
N SER A 219 19.71 25.63 9.99
CA SER A 219 20.48 26.51 9.10
C SER A 219 21.43 27.40 9.91
N GLY A 220 22.68 27.51 9.47
CA GLY A 220 23.65 28.44 10.07
C GLY A 220 23.32 29.93 9.83
N THR A 221 22.34 30.22 8.96
CA THR A 221 21.92 31.60 8.65
C THR A 221 21.04 32.24 9.73
N ILE A 222 20.66 31.51 10.79
CA ILE A 222 19.74 32.00 11.81
C ILE A 222 20.13 31.54 13.22
N THR A 223 20.11 32.47 14.16
CA THR A 223 20.14 32.16 15.60
C THR A 223 18.72 31.82 16.06
N CYS A 224 18.49 30.60 16.54
CA CYS A 224 17.17 30.15 16.96
C CYS A 224 16.82 30.69 18.36
N HIS A 225 15.82 31.58 18.46
CA HIS A 225 15.30 32.08 19.73
C HIS A 225 14.15 31.24 20.32
N ASN A 226 14.03 29.98 19.90
CA ASN A 226 13.01 29.05 20.36
C ASN A 226 11.55 29.55 20.27
N CYS A 227 11.19 30.26 19.19
CA CYS A 227 9.82 30.73 18.94
C CYS A 227 8.80 29.62 18.62
N ARG A 228 9.26 28.36 18.52
CA ARG A 228 8.47 27.14 18.26
C ARG A 228 7.63 27.12 16.98
N SER A 229 7.75 28.09 16.08
CA SER A 229 6.94 28.14 14.84
C SER A 229 7.13 26.91 13.93
N CYS A 230 8.36 26.36 13.85
CA CYS A 230 8.61 25.12 13.12
C CYS A 230 7.99 23.88 13.80
N SER A 231 7.83 23.91 15.13
CA SER A 231 7.22 22.85 15.94
C SER A 231 5.70 22.86 15.81
N LEU A 232 5.08 24.04 15.89
CA LEU A 232 3.63 24.22 15.71
C LEU A 232 3.16 23.81 14.31
N ASN A 233 4.00 24.02 13.29
CA ASN A 233 3.67 23.65 11.91
C ASN A 233 4.07 22.21 11.53
N CYS A 234 4.61 21.43 12.48
CA CYS A 234 5.05 20.06 12.23
C CYS A 234 3.84 19.10 12.22
N PRO A 235 3.48 18.49 11.07
CA PRO A 235 2.27 17.67 10.96
C PRO A 235 2.34 16.35 11.78
N VAL A 236 3.53 15.98 12.23
CA VAL A 236 3.78 14.79 13.07
C VAL A 236 4.26 15.15 14.47
N ASN A 237 4.21 16.44 14.85
CA ASN A 237 4.49 16.93 16.20
C ASN A 237 5.87 16.49 16.78
N ILE A 238 6.95 16.62 15.99
CA ILE A 238 8.33 16.28 16.39
C ILE A 238 9.18 17.51 16.72
N LYS A 239 8.70 18.35 17.64
CA LYS A 239 9.33 19.59 18.15
C LYS A 239 10.74 19.93 17.58
N PRO A 240 10.86 20.39 16.32
CA PRO A 240 12.17 20.61 15.71
C PRO A 240 12.94 21.72 16.42
N SER A 241 12.23 22.72 16.99
CA SER A 241 12.81 23.84 17.74
C SER A 241 13.81 23.43 18.82
N ASP A 242 13.67 22.22 19.36
CA ASP A 242 14.47 21.74 20.49
C ASP A 242 15.74 21.00 20.04
N ARG A 243 15.98 20.89 18.71
CA ARG A 243 17.06 20.08 18.13
C ARG A 243 17.83 20.82 17.05
N GLU A 244 19.14 20.60 16.98
CA GLU A 244 19.97 21.06 15.86
C GLU A 244 19.77 20.19 14.62
N VAL A 245 19.72 18.87 14.79
CA VAL A 245 19.44 17.89 13.73
C VAL A 245 18.10 17.23 14.01
N VAL A 246 17.25 17.11 13.00
CA VAL A 246 15.97 16.40 13.12
C VAL A 246 16.19 14.92 12.85
N ASP A 247 16.48 14.18 13.92
CA ASP A 247 16.81 12.75 13.97
C ASP A 247 15.62 11.84 14.34
N SER A 248 14.41 12.39 14.37
CA SER A 248 13.22 11.63 14.76
C SER A 248 12.80 10.64 13.68
N ALA A 249 12.61 9.37 14.09
CA ALA A 249 12.03 8.32 13.24
C ALA A 249 10.66 8.71 12.66
N GLU A 250 9.94 9.63 13.32
CA GLU A 250 8.63 10.14 12.88
C GLU A 250 8.72 11.18 11.76
N CYS A 251 9.91 11.71 11.44
CA CYS A 251 10.08 12.76 10.43
C CYS A 251 9.71 12.26 9.02
N ILE A 252 8.57 12.72 8.52
CA ILE A 252 8.07 12.39 7.17
C ILE A 252 8.72 13.19 6.04
N HIS A 253 9.78 13.96 6.32
CA HIS A 253 10.48 14.79 5.32
C HIS A 253 9.53 15.67 4.48
N CYS A 254 8.54 16.28 5.14
CA CYS A 254 7.57 17.17 4.49
C CYS A 254 8.11 18.56 4.16
N LEU A 255 9.32 18.89 4.65
CA LEU A 255 10.06 20.13 4.38
C LEU A 255 9.39 21.43 4.85
N ARG A 256 8.31 21.37 5.64
CA ARG A 256 7.66 22.56 6.22
C ARG A 256 8.61 23.41 7.07
N CYS A 257 9.51 22.77 7.81
CA CYS A 257 10.53 23.43 8.63
C CYS A 257 11.74 23.96 7.84
N VAL A 258 11.90 23.57 6.57
CA VAL A 258 12.95 24.09 5.67
C VAL A 258 12.49 25.38 5.00
N GLY A 259 11.22 25.42 4.58
CA GLY A 259 10.58 26.67 4.18
C GLY A 259 10.60 27.67 5.33
N GLY A 260 10.50 28.97 5.04
CA GLY A 260 10.54 30.09 6.01
C GLY A 260 9.39 30.14 7.03
N SER A 261 9.01 28.99 7.59
CA SER A 261 8.07 28.81 8.70
C SER A 261 8.64 29.37 10.00
N CYS A 262 9.90 29.80 10.00
CA CYS A 262 10.43 30.64 11.05
C CYS A 262 9.69 31.98 11.12
N SER A 263 9.39 32.44 12.34
CA SER A 263 8.81 33.77 12.59
C SER A 263 9.67 34.91 12.03
N MET A 264 10.98 34.68 11.88
CA MET A 264 11.94 35.63 11.32
C MET A 264 11.95 35.66 9.77
N GLY A 265 11.15 34.82 9.10
CA GLY A 265 11.08 34.77 7.64
C GLY A 265 12.31 34.15 6.94
N LEU A 266 13.27 33.64 7.70
CA LEU A 266 14.48 32.97 7.23
C LEU A 266 14.33 31.43 7.23
N PRO A 267 15.13 30.69 6.44
CA PRO A 267 15.13 29.23 6.47
C PRO A 267 15.59 28.71 7.84
N SER A 268 14.73 27.99 8.56
CA SER A 268 15.08 27.43 9.88
C SER A 268 15.92 26.16 9.78
N TYR A 269 15.71 25.36 8.74
CA TYR A 269 16.44 24.12 8.49
C TYR A 269 16.88 24.07 7.03
N GLU A 270 17.96 23.33 6.78
CA GLU A 270 18.47 22.98 5.46
C GLU A 270 18.59 21.45 5.34
N LEU A 271 18.49 20.96 4.11
CA LEU A 271 18.73 19.56 3.81
C LEU A 271 20.22 19.33 3.63
N THR A 272 20.71 18.22 4.15
CA THR A 272 22.06 17.75 3.89
C THR A 272 22.03 16.33 3.34
N PHE A 273 22.85 16.02 2.34
CA PHE A 273 23.13 14.68 1.87
C PHE A 273 24.58 14.34 2.20
N VAL A 274 24.82 13.35 3.05
CA VAL A 274 26.18 12.97 3.49
C VAL A 274 26.97 14.20 3.96
N LYS A 275 26.36 14.98 4.89
CA LYS A 275 26.89 16.24 5.45
C LYS A 275 27.09 17.41 4.47
N LYS A 276 26.82 17.24 3.16
CA LYS A 276 26.88 18.33 2.17
C LYS A 276 25.51 18.98 2.00
N PRO A 277 25.43 20.32 1.82
CA PRO A 277 24.15 21.00 1.63
C PRO A 277 23.45 20.53 0.35
N LEU A 278 22.17 20.20 0.46
CA LEU A 278 21.31 19.78 -0.64
C LEU A 278 20.16 20.77 -0.82
N LYS A 279 19.98 21.27 -2.04
CA LYS A 279 18.86 22.18 -2.35
C LYS A 279 17.53 21.41 -2.33
N THR A 280 16.49 22.09 -1.87
CA THR A 280 15.15 21.51 -1.70
C THR A 280 14.54 20.95 -2.99
N TYR A 281 14.59 21.70 -4.10
CA TYR A 281 13.99 21.25 -5.37
C TYR A 281 14.70 20.03 -5.97
N PRO A 282 16.05 19.98 -6.06
CA PRO A 282 16.76 18.76 -6.46
C PRO A 282 16.47 17.54 -5.59
N TYR A 283 16.35 17.73 -4.26
CA TYR A 283 15.94 16.65 -3.36
C TYR A 283 14.55 16.11 -3.70
N VAL A 284 13.56 17.01 -3.86
CA VAL A 284 12.18 16.63 -4.20
C VAL A 284 12.17 15.90 -5.53
N LEU A 285 12.78 16.47 -6.58
CA LEU A 285 12.85 15.86 -7.90
C LEU A 285 13.54 14.50 -7.87
N GLY A 286 14.68 14.38 -7.19
CA GLY A 286 15.42 13.12 -7.05
C GLY A 286 14.62 12.05 -6.31
N ALA A 287 13.91 12.41 -5.24
CA ALA A 287 13.06 11.47 -4.52
C ALA A 287 11.87 10.99 -5.39
N PHE A 288 11.28 11.88 -6.18
CA PHE A 288 10.25 11.51 -7.17
C PHE A 288 10.79 10.60 -8.27
N THR A 289 11.94 10.94 -8.87
CA THR A 289 12.50 10.15 -9.96
C THR A 289 12.86 8.75 -9.49
N ILE A 290 13.46 8.61 -8.30
CA ILE A 290 13.76 7.31 -7.69
C ILE A 290 12.47 6.52 -7.43
N PHE A 291 11.44 7.17 -6.85
CA PHE A 291 10.19 6.49 -6.56
C PHE A 291 9.51 5.96 -7.83
N TRP A 292 9.34 6.81 -8.85
CA TRP A 292 8.64 6.45 -10.07
C TRP A 292 9.46 5.55 -10.99
N SER A 293 10.80 5.63 -10.98
CA SER A 293 11.64 4.72 -11.74
C SER A 293 11.54 3.28 -11.21
N ILE A 294 11.46 3.11 -9.89
CA ILE A 294 11.28 1.79 -9.28
C ILE A 294 9.82 1.32 -9.48
N PHE A 295 8.84 2.15 -9.12
CA PHE A 295 7.43 1.75 -9.13
C PHE A 295 6.87 1.49 -10.55
N VAL A 296 7.20 2.35 -11.52
CA VAL A 296 6.68 2.26 -12.89
C VAL A 296 7.76 1.81 -13.88
N GLY A 297 8.98 2.34 -13.74
CA GLY A 297 10.06 2.09 -14.72
C GLY A 297 10.46 0.63 -14.84
N ILE A 298 10.62 -0.09 -13.72
CA ILE A 298 10.96 -1.53 -13.73
C ILE A 298 9.79 -2.38 -14.25
N GLY A 299 8.55 -2.01 -13.92
CA GLY A 299 7.34 -2.68 -14.42
C GLY A 299 7.12 -2.51 -15.93
N PHE A 300 7.45 -1.33 -16.47
CA PHE A 300 7.37 -1.05 -17.91
C PHE A 300 8.46 -1.79 -18.72
N ILE A 301 9.66 -1.97 -18.16
CA ILE A 301 10.71 -2.81 -18.74
C ILE A 301 10.29 -4.29 -18.74
N GLY A 302 9.63 -4.76 -17.67
CA GLY A 302 9.03 -6.11 -17.64
C GLY A 302 7.94 -6.30 -18.69
N ALA A 303 7.08 -5.29 -18.90
CA ALA A 303 6.04 -5.33 -19.93
C ALA A 303 6.57 -5.26 -21.38
N LEU A 304 7.76 -4.66 -21.59
CA LEU A 304 8.45 -4.63 -22.89
C LEU A 304 9.44 -5.79 -23.09
N GLY A 305 9.73 -6.56 -22.03
CA GLY A 305 10.93 -7.39 -21.93
C GLY A 305 10.69 -8.82 -21.42
N VAL A 306 9.49 -9.35 -21.62
CA VAL A 306 9.26 -10.80 -21.70
C VAL A 306 8.35 -11.00 -22.90
N THR A 307 8.94 -11.44 -24.01
CA THR A 307 8.18 -12.17 -25.01
C THR A 307 7.51 -13.31 -24.29
N ASP A 308 6.18 -13.26 -24.18
CA ASP A 308 5.36 -14.48 -24.14
C ASP A 308 5.76 -15.27 -25.38
N SER A 309 6.81 -16.06 -25.23
CA SER A 309 7.05 -17.20 -26.07
C SER A 309 6.02 -18.21 -25.61
N ALA A 310 4.78 -17.98 -26.06
CA ALA A 310 3.81 -19.03 -26.27
C ALA A 310 4.40 -19.97 -27.34
N GLY A 311 5.42 -20.74 -26.95
CA GLY A 311 5.67 -22.02 -27.56
C GLY A 311 4.42 -22.83 -27.27
N ALA A 312 3.67 -23.16 -28.31
CA ALA A 312 2.58 -24.11 -28.22
C ALA A 312 3.18 -25.43 -27.70
N VAL A 313 3.10 -25.65 -26.38
CA VAL A 313 3.34 -26.95 -25.79
C VAL A 313 2.16 -27.82 -26.21
N ILE A 314 2.45 -28.86 -26.99
CA ILE A 314 1.49 -29.91 -27.30
C ILE A 314 1.24 -30.64 -25.98
N MET A 315 0.19 -30.22 -25.26
CA MET A 315 -0.26 -30.87 -24.04
C MET A 315 -0.84 -32.26 -24.37
N PRO A 316 -0.59 -33.28 -23.53
CA PRO A 316 -1.29 -34.55 -23.65
C PRO A 316 -2.78 -34.30 -23.54
N ARG A 317 -3.56 -34.95 -24.42
CA ARG A 317 -5.01 -34.85 -24.47
C ARG A 317 -5.56 -35.50 -23.19
N ASN A 318 -5.73 -34.74 -22.10
CA ASN A 318 -6.49 -35.19 -20.94
C ASN A 318 -7.93 -35.34 -21.41
N ILE A 319 -8.33 -36.57 -21.73
CA ILE A 319 -9.70 -36.91 -22.10
C ILE A 319 -10.47 -36.99 -20.77
N TYR A 320 -11.08 -35.89 -20.36
CA TYR A 320 -12.03 -35.88 -19.25
C TYR A 320 -13.36 -36.45 -19.74
N HIS A 321 -14.11 -37.15 -18.88
CA HIS A 321 -15.49 -37.51 -19.16
C HIS A 321 -16.37 -36.25 -19.12
N ASP A 322 -17.22 -36.09 -20.12
CA ASP A 322 -18.16 -34.97 -20.18
C ASP A 322 -19.11 -34.99 -18.98
N GLY A 323 -19.38 -33.81 -18.44
CA GLY A 323 -20.21 -33.67 -17.26
C GLY A 323 -19.88 -32.43 -16.44
N THR A 324 -20.56 -32.32 -15.31
CA THR A 324 -20.40 -31.22 -14.38
C THR A 324 -19.87 -31.75 -13.05
N TYR A 325 -18.69 -31.28 -12.67
CA TYR A 325 -17.97 -31.77 -11.52
C TYR A 325 -17.81 -30.68 -10.48
N TYR A 326 -17.97 -31.05 -9.22
CA TYR A 326 -17.75 -30.13 -8.11
C TYR A 326 -16.44 -30.47 -7.42
N GLY A 327 -15.66 -29.45 -7.12
CA GLY A 327 -14.43 -29.58 -6.37
C GLY A 327 -14.36 -28.57 -5.24
N THR A 328 -13.52 -28.89 -4.25
CA THR A 328 -13.30 -28.05 -3.08
C THR A 328 -11.80 -27.86 -2.88
N GLY A 329 -11.41 -26.66 -2.46
CA GLY A 329 -10.03 -26.32 -2.15
C GLY A 329 -9.96 -25.35 -0.98
N VAL A 330 -8.74 -25.09 -0.52
CA VAL A 330 -8.48 -24.19 0.61
C VAL A 330 -7.75 -22.97 0.10
N GLY A 331 -8.45 -21.83 0.05
CA GLY A 331 -7.89 -20.55 -0.35
C GLY A 331 -7.30 -19.76 0.82
N PHE A 332 -7.41 -18.43 0.78
CA PHE A 332 -7.12 -17.61 1.97
C PHE A 332 -8.07 -17.92 3.13
N ALA A 333 -9.30 -18.35 2.80
CA ALA A 333 -10.26 -18.89 3.75
C ALA A 333 -10.68 -20.32 3.35
N PRO A 334 -11.01 -21.20 4.31
CA PRO A 334 -11.52 -22.53 4.00
C PRO A 334 -12.92 -22.47 3.38
N GLY A 335 -13.30 -23.50 2.63
CA GLY A 335 -14.66 -23.64 2.07
C GLY A 335 -14.84 -23.08 0.66
N LEU A 336 -13.75 -22.98 -0.13
CA LEU A 336 -13.85 -22.62 -1.53
C LEU A 336 -14.36 -23.81 -2.36
N LYS A 337 -15.47 -23.62 -3.06
CA LYS A 337 -16.12 -24.66 -3.88
C LYS A 337 -16.34 -24.16 -5.31
N VAL A 338 -16.00 -25.00 -6.27
CA VAL A 338 -16.13 -24.72 -7.70
C VAL A 338 -16.96 -25.77 -8.41
N GLN A 339 -17.56 -25.35 -9.52
CA GLN A 339 -18.25 -26.18 -10.48
C GLN A 339 -17.48 -26.09 -11.80
N VAL A 340 -17.01 -27.21 -12.30
CA VAL A 340 -16.28 -27.34 -13.57
C VAL A 340 -17.16 -28.07 -14.57
N GLU A 341 -17.43 -27.43 -15.70
CA GLU A 341 -18.16 -28.02 -16.82
C GLU A 341 -17.17 -28.53 -17.87
N VAL A 342 -17.25 -29.82 -18.14
CA VAL A 342 -16.48 -30.52 -19.19
C VAL A 342 -17.44 -30.91 -20.31
N ALA A 343 -17.11 -30.50 -21.54
CA ALA A 343 -17.79 -30.99 -22.74
C ALA A 343 -16.78 -31.18 -23.88
N ASP A 344 -17.00 -32.20 -24.72
CA ASP A 344 -16.06 -32.65 -25.75
C ASP A 344 -14.67 -33.02 -25.18
N GLY A 345 -14.64 -33.52 -23.94
CA GLY A 345 -13.43 -33.83 -23.18
C GLY A 345 -12.58 -32.61 -22.84
N ARG A 346 -13.17 -31.40 -22.83
CA ARG A 346 -12.48 -30.12 -22.56
C ARG A 346 -13.19 -29.33 -21.48
N ILE A 347 -12.40 -28.58 -20.71
CA ILE A 347 -12.89 -27.62 -19.72
C ILE A 347 -13.56 -26.46 -20.48
N LYS A 348 -14.88 -26.32 -20.37
CA LYS A 348 -15.63 -25.24 -21.01
C LYS A 348 -15.87 -24.07 -20.07
N LYS A 349 -16.12 -24.37 -18.80
CA LYS A 349 -16.54 -23.37 -17.82
C LYS A 349 -16.09 -23.76 -16.42
N ILE A 350 -15.73 -22.74 -15.63
CA ILE A 350 -15.40 -22.86 -14.21
C ILE A 350 -16.20 -21.77 -13.51
N ASP A 351 -17.13 -22.16 -12.63
CA ASP A 351 -17.92 -21.25 -11.81
C ASP A 351 -17.56 -21.47 -10.33
N VAL A 352 -17.27 -20.39 -9.60
CA VAL A 352 -17.10 -20.47 -8.14
C VAL A 352 -18.48 -20.40 -7.50
N VAL A 353 -18.88 -21.49 -6.83
CA VAL A 353 -20.24 -21.65 -6.27
C VAL A 353 -20.32 -21.25 -4.80
N GLU A 354 -19.20 -21.31 -4.06
CA GLU A 354 -19.13 -20.91 -2.66
C GLU A 354 -17.70 -20.47 -2.31
N HIS A 355 -17.52 -19.38 -1.56
CA HIS A 355 -16.22 -18.94 -1.06
C HIS A 355 -16.35 -17.98 0.13
N TYR A 356 -15.26 -17.86 0.90
CA TYR A 356 -15.14 -16.93 2.04
C TYR A 356 -13.91 -16.01 1.91
N GLU A 357 -13.44 -15.82 0.68
CA GLU A 357 -12.26 -15.01 0.35
C GLU A 357 -12.47 -13.50 0.60
N THR A 358 -11.37 -12.74 0.62
CA THR A 358 -11.39 -11.29 0.91
C THR A 358 -11.74 -10.46 -0.32
N SER A 359 -12.82 -9.66 -0.29
CA SER A 359 -13.22 -8.79 -1.41
C SER A 359 -12.16 -7.74 -1.76
N GLY A 360 -12.00 -7.50 -3.06
CA GLY A 360 -10.95 -6.67 -3.66
C GLY A 360 -9.67 -7.45 -4.00
N TYR A 361 -9.62 -8.74 -3.67
CA TYR A 361 -8.50 -9.64 -3.93
C TYR A 361 -8.92 -10.85 -4.78
N TYR A 362 -10.01 -11.52 -4.41
CA TYR A 362 -10.40 -12.78 -5.05
C TYR A 362 -10.99 -12.61 -6.45
N GLU A 363 -11.62 -11.47 -6.75
CA GLU A 363 -12.38 -11.28 -7.98
C GLU A 363 -11.49 -11.43 -9.21
N GLU A 364 -10.31 -10.79 -9.18
CA GLU A 364 -9.33 -10.93 -10.27
C GLU A 364 -8.72 -12.33 -10.30
N ALA A 365 -8.48 -12.95 -9.14
CA ALA A 365 -8.03 -14.34 -9.03
C ALA A 365 -8.98 -15.29 -9.74
N PHE A 366 -10.27 -15.22 -9.41
CA PHE A 366 -11.27 -16.10 -9.98
C PHE A 366 -11.42 -15.90 -11.48
N ILE A 367 -11.41 -14.66 -11.96
CA ILE A 367 -11.52 -14.38 -13.39
C ILE A 367 -10.30 -14.90 -14.16
N LYS A 368 -9.08 -14.45 -13.82
CA LYS A 368 -7.91 -14.76 -14.65
C LYS A 368 -7.43 -16.18 -14.52
N ILE A 369 -7.52 -16.79 -13.33
CA ILE A 369 -7.14 -18.20 -13.16
C ILE A 369 -8.12 -19.08 -13.92
N SER A 370 -9.43 -18.86 -13.79
CA SER A 370 -10.43 -19.64 -14.54
C SER A 370 -10.24 -19.48 -16.06
N ASP A 371 -10.09 -18.24 -16.54
CA ASP A 371 -9.82 -17.98 -17.95
C ASP A 371 -8.51 -18.61 -18.43
N GLY A 372 -7.47 -18.57 -17.60
CA GLY A 372 -6.17 -19.16 -17.88
C GLY A 372 -6.25 -20.68 -18.00
N ILE A 373 -6.97 -21.34 -17.09
CA ILE A 373 -7.19 -22.79 -17.10
C ILE A 373 -8.03 -23.18 -18.32
N ILE A 374 -9.10 -22.44 -18.62
CA ILE A 374 -9.96 -22.72 -19.79
C ILE A 374 -9.18 -22.53 -21.10
N LYS A 375 -8.30 -21.52 -21.20
CA LYS A 375 -7.50 -21.28 -22.42
C LYS A 375 -6.36 -22.29 -22.58
N SER A 376 -5.65 -22.59 -21.50
CA SER A 376 -4.50 -23.52 -21.53
C SER A 376 -4.92 -24.99 -21.47
N GLN A 377 -6.14 -25.27 -21.02
CA GLN A 377 -6.61 -26.62 -20.65
C GLN A 377 -5.71 -27.31 -19.61
N SER A 378 -5.05 -26.53 -18.75
CA SER A 378 -4.14 -26.99 -17.70
C SER A 378 -4.37 -26.20 -16.42
N THR A 379 -4.13 -26.84 -15.27
CA THR A 379 -4.12 -26.18 -13.96
C THR A 379 -2.78 -25.52 -13.62
N GLU A 380 -1.77 -25.71 -14.48
CA GLU A 380 -0.49 -24.99 -14.42
C GLU A 380 -0.66 -23.55 -14.96
N VAL A 381 -1.16 -22.66 -14.11
CA VAL A 381 -1.36 -21.24 -14.42
C VAL A 381 -0.70 -20.34 -13.39
N ASP A 382 -0.19 -19.20 -13.86
CA ASP A 382 0.51 -18.24 -13.00
C ASP A 382 -0.42 -17.62 -11.95
N ALA A 383 -0.01 -17.68 -10.68
CA ALA A 383 -0.73 -17.05 -9.59
C ALA A 383 -0.76 -15.52 -9.71
N ILE A 384 -1.86 -14.91 -9.26
CA ILE A 384 -2.02 -13.46 -9.30
C ILE A 384 -1.39 -12.83 -8.05
N SER A 385 -0.56 -11.82 -8.28
CA SER A 385 0.10 -11.07 -7.20
C SER A 385 -0.90 -10.47 -6.22
N GLY A 386 -0.78 -10.85 -4.94
CA GLY A 386 -1.66 -10.40 -3.85
C GLY A 386 -2.82 -11.32 -3.51
N ALA A 387 -3.06 -12.36 -4.32
CA ALA A 387 -4.12 -13.34 -4.10
C ALA A 387 -3.58 -14.78 -4.18
N THR A 388 -2.31 -15.00 -3.79
CA THR A 388 -1.60 -16.28 -3.98
C THR A 388 -2.34 -17.46 -3.34
N TYR A 389 -2.74 -17.36 -2.07
CA TYR A 389 -3.51 -18.42 -1.39
C TYR A 389 -4.86 -18.67 -2.08
N THR A 390 -5.56 -17.61 -2.48
CA THR A 390 -6.81 -17.70 -3.23
C THR A 390 -6.62 -18.41 -4.58
N CYS A 391 -5.54 -18.11 -5.31
CA CYS A 391 -5.20 -18.78 -6.56
C CYS A 391 -4.88 -20.27 -6.34
N ILE A 392 -4.10 -20.59 -5.31
CA ILE A 392 -3.76 -21.98 -4.95
C ILE A 392 -5.04 -22.75 -4.62
N GLY A 393 -5.90 -22.20 -3.75
CA GLY A 393 -7.15 -22.86 -3.39
C GLY A 393 -8.11 -23.03 -4.57
N LEU A 394 -8.14 -22.07 -5.51
CA LEU A 394 -8.92 -22.20 -6.73
C LEU A 394 -8.38 -23.30 -7.64
N VAL A 395 -7.06 -23.36 -7.84
CA VAL A 395 -6.40 -24.42 -8.61
C VAL A 395 -6.65 -25.77 -7.97
N GLU A 396 -6.49 -25.89 -6.64
CA GLU A 396 -6.78 -27.11 -5.87
C GLU A 396 -8.24 -27.55 -6.03
N ALA A 397 -9.18 -26.61 -5.95
CA ALA A 397 -10.60 -26.93 -6.13
C ALA A 397 -10.91 -27.40 -7.56
N VAL A 398 -10.27 -26.81 -8.56
CA VAL A 398 -10.40 -27.24 -9.96
C VAL A 398 -9.75 -28.60 -10.17
N ASP A 399 -8.55 -28.85 -9.64
CA ASP A 399 -7.89 -30.16 -9.69
C ASP A 399 -8.74 -31.23 -9.02
N ASN A 400 -9.31 -30.95 -7.84
CA ASN A 400 -10.23 -31.86 -7.15
C ASN A 400 -11.49 -32.18 -7.97
N ALA A 401 -12.01 -31.21 -8.73
CA ALA A 401 -13.12 -31.43 -9.65
C ALA A 401 -12.70 -32.28 -10.86
N LEU A 402 -11.55 -31.96 -11.46
CA LEU A 402 -11.02 -32.65 -12.64
C LEU A 402 -10.56 -34.07 -12.35
N GLU A 403 -10.08 -34.38 -11.13
CA GLU A 403 -9.80 -35.75 -10.70
C GLU A 403 -11.03 -36.65 -10.79
N LYS A 404 -12.22 -36.12 -10.52
CA LYS A 404 -13.49 -36.85 -10.64
C LYS A 404 -13.93 -37.02 -12.09
N ALA A 405 -13.36 -36.22 -12.99
CA ALA A 405 -13.63 -36.26 -14.43
C ALA A 405 -12.59 -37.10 -15.19
N LYS A 406 -11.52 -37.58 -14.55
CA LYS A 406 -10.53 -38.47 -15.16
C LYS A 406 -11.17 -39.82 -15.50
N PRO A 407 -10.66 -40.50 -16.55
CA PRO A 407 -11.23 -41.76 -17.02
C PRO A 407 -11.02 -42.95 -16.11
#